data_AF-A0A820DCW6-F1
#
_entry.id   AF-A0A820DCW6-F1
#
_cell.length_a   1.000
_cell.length_b   1.000
_cell.length_c   1.000
_cell.angle_alpha   90.00
_cell.angle_beta   90.00
_cell.angle_gamma   90.00
#
_symmetry.space_group_name_H-M   'P 1'
#
loop_
_entity.id
_entity.type
_entity.pdbx_description
1 polymer ?
#
loop_
_entity_poly.entity_id
_entity_poly.type
_entity_poly.pdbx_seq_one_letter_code
_entity_poly.pdbx_strand_id
1 'polypeptide(L)'
;MPTDNDAVSNTSPQLTDLTVDNITKNIKLVNSQTPNPRLKFLMEKLADHLHDYIRETKLTTEEWTETIQFLTKCGQISNDVRQEFILLSDILGVSVLVDALNNPKPSNATESTVLGP
;
A
#
# COMPACT_ATOMS: atom_id res chain seq x y z
N MET A 1 -45.56 16.19 -7.74
CA MET A 1 -44.40 16.40 -8.61
C MET A 1 -43.45 15.24 -8.38
N PRO A 2 -43.05 14.48 -9.41
CA PRO A 2 -41.96 13.52 -9.28
C PRO A 2 -40.64 14.29 -9.42
N THR A 3 -39.80 14.25 -8.38
CA THR A 3 -38.43 14.78 -8.46
C THR A 3 -37.51 13.72 -9.04
N ASP A 4 -36.61 14.19 -9.89
CA ASP A 4 -35.87 13.43 -10.87
C ASP A 4 -34.99 12.33 -10.32
N ASN A 5 -34.92 11.31 -11.17
CA ASN A 5 -34.07 10.16 -11.19
C ASN A 5 -32.62 10.60 -11.49
N ASP A 6 -31.87 11.05 -10.47
CA ASP A 6 -30.42 11.14 -10.56
C ASP A 6 -29.82 9.73 -10.39
N ALA A 7 -29.96 8.95 -11.46
CA ALA A 7 -29.19 7.74 -11.65
C ALA A 7 -27.70 8.11 -11.59
N VAL A 8 -27.06 7.86 -10.44
CA VAL A 8 -25.62 7.78 -10.35
C VAL A 8 -25.21 6.68 -11.32
N SER A 9 -24.75 7.06 -12.50
CA SER A 9 -24.24 6.13 -13.48
C SER A 9 -23.01 5.47 -12.86
N ASN A 10 -23.19 4.27 -12.31
CA ASN A 10 -22.10 3.39 -11.90
C ASN A 10 -21.39 2.91 -13.17
N THR A 11 -20.62 3.79 -13.78
CA THR A 11 -19.66 3.44 -14.81
C THR A 11 -18.44 2.87 -14.09
N SER A 12 -18.51 1.58 -13.76
CA SER A 12 -17.33 0.80 -13.39
C SER A 12 -16.27 1.03 -14.47
N PRO A 13 -15.00 1.25 -14.10
CA PRO A 13 -14.00 1.61 -15.06
C PRO A 13 -13.81 0.42 -16.00
N GLN A 14 -13.93 0.66 -17.30
CA GLN A 14 -13.76 -0.40 -18.29
C GLN A 14 -12.28 -0.76 -18.35
N LEU A 15 -11.93 -1.89 -17.74
CA LEU A 15 -10.59 -2.44 -17.78
C LEU A 15 -10.35 -3.04 -19.15
N THR A 16 -9.19 -2.77 -19.75
CA THR A 16 -8.71 -3.58 -20.88
C THR A 16 -8.17 -4.92 -20.37
N ASP A 17 -7.79 -5.82 -21.28
CA ASP A 17 -7.02 -7.01 -20.93
C ASP A 17 -5.84 -6.66 -20.03
N LEU A 18 -5.63 -7.44 -18.99
CA LEU A 18 -4.54 -7.26 -18.03
C LEU A 18 -3.27 -7.91 -18.56
N THR A 19 -2.33 -7.08 -18.99
CA THR A 19 -1.01 -7.49 -19.47
C THR A 19 0.08 -6.99 -18.53
N VAL A 20 1.28 -7.57 -18.62
CA VAL A 20 2.47 -7.16 -17.84
C VAL A 20 2.74 -5.65 -18.00
N ASP A 21 2.47 -5.11 -19.19
CA ASP A 21 2.76 -3.72 -19.53
C ASP A 21 1.68 -2.73 -19.07
N ASN A 22 0.41 -3.16 -19.00
CA ASN A 22 -0.70 -2.26 -18.73
C ASN A 22 -1.35 -2.42 -17.34
N ILE A 23 -1.01 -3.47 -16.59
CA ILE A 23 -1.63 -3.79 -15.30
C ILE A 23 -1.57 -2.61 -14.31
N THR A 24 -0.44 -1.91 -14.21
CA THR A 24 -0.27 -0.77 -13.30
C THR A 24 -1.23 0.38 -13.65
N LYS A 25 -1.40 0.67 -14.95
CA LYS A 25 -2.35 1.69 -15.43
C LYS A 25 -3.79 1.28 -15.12
N ASN A 26 -4.12 0.02 -15.33
CA ASN A 26 -5.45 -0.52 -15.07
C ASN A 26 -5.80 -0.48 -13.56
N ILE A 27 -4.87 -0.83 -12.68
CA ILE A 27 -5.07 -0.72 -11.22
C ILE A 27 -5.29 0.74 -10.79
N LYS A 28 -4.56 1.70 -11.36
CA LYS A 28 -4.80 3.13 -11.09
C LYS A 28 -6.18 3.59 -11.56
N LEU A 29 -6.63 3.09 -12.72
CA LEU A 29 -7.97 3.38 -13.23
C LEU A 29 -9.05 2.85 -12.28
N VAL A 30 -8.88 1.66 -11.71
CA VAL A 30 -9.79 1.13 -10.67
C VAL A 30 -9.75 2.02 -9.42
N ASN A 31 -8.56 2.35 -8.94
CA ASN A 31 -8.39 3.18 -7.74
C ASN A 31 -8.88 4.62 -7.92
N SER A 32 -9.11 5.08 -9.16
CA SER A 32 -9.62 6.42 -9.47
C SER A 32 -10.96 6.74 -8.81
N GLN A 33 -11.74 5.70 -8.48
CA GLN A 33 -13.03 5.81 -7.79
C GLN A 33 -12.92 6.04 -6.27
N THR A 34 -11.70 6.05 -5.71
CA THR A 34 -11.49 6.31 -4.28
C THR A 34 -11.87 7.76 -3.94
N PRO A 35 -12.86 8.00 -3.06
CA PRO A 35 -13.35 9.35 -2.77
C PRO A 35 -12.34 10.18 -1.97
N ASN A 36 -11.50 9.55 -1.15
CA ASN A 36 -10.45 10.23 -0.42
C ASN A 36 -9.23 10.49 -1.34
N PRO A 37 -8.93 11.74 -1.70
CA PRO A 37 -7.87 12.05 -2.66
C PRO A 37 -6.47 11.70 -2.13
N ARG A 38 -6.24 11.81 -0.81
CA ARG A 38 -4.96 11.47 -0.20
C ARG A 38 -4.74 9.97 -0.19
N LEU A 39 -5.75 9.20 0.20
CA LEU A 39 -5.68 7.74 0.17
C LEU A 39 -5.46 7.24 -1.27
N LYS A 40 -6.18 7.82 -2.24
CA LYS A 40 -5.99 7.52 -3.66
C LYS A 40 -4.53 7.69 -4.07
N PHE A 41 -3.95 8.87 -3.81
CA PHE A 41 -2.57 9.16 -4.14
C PHE A 41 -1.59 8.14 -3.52
N LEU A 42 -1.78 7.80 -2.25
CA LEU A 42 -0.92 6.84 -1.55
C LEU A 42 -1.02 5.43 -2.16
N MET A 43 -2.23 4.95 -2.45
CA MET A 43 -2.45 3.63 -3.04
C MET A 43 -1.94 3.54 -4.48
N GLU A 44 -2.10 4.60 -5.28
CA GLU A 44 -1.55 4.66 -6.64
C GLU A 44 -0.03 4.61 -6.64
N LYS A 45 0.64 5.30 -5.70
CA LYS A 45 2.11 5.27 -5.56
C LYS A 45 2.61 3.94 -5.02
N LEU A 46 1.90 3.35 -4.06
CA LEU A 46 2.23 2.01 -3.59
C LEU A 46 2.17 0.99 -4.73
N ALA A 47 1.11 1.05 -5.55
CA ALA A 47 0.97 0.17 -6.71
C ALA A 47 2.07 0.37 -7.76
N ASP A 48 2.55 1.61 -7.98
CA ASP A 48 3.72 1.85 -8.84
C ASP A 48 4.95 1.12 -8.32
N HIS A 49 5.36 1.42 -7.08
CA HIS A 49 6.58 0.87 -6.50
C HIS A 49 6.54 -0.65 -6.34
N LEU A 50 5.38 -1.22 -5.99
CA LEU A 50 5.24 -2.66 -5.84
C LEU A 50 5.33 -3.39 -7.18
N HIS A 51 4.68 -2.87 -8.24
CA HIS A 51 4.79 -3.48 -9.56
C HIS A 51 6.21 -3.36 -10.14
N ASP A 52 6.88 -2.23 -9.90
CA ASP A 52 8.26 -2.05 -10.33
C ASP A 52 9.20 -3.01 -9.60
N TYR A 53 9.04 -3.20 -8.29
CA TYR A 53 9.77 -4.22 -7.53
C TYR A 53 9.58 -5.64 -8.09
N ILE A 54 8.34 -6.03 -8.41
CA ILE A 54 8.03 -7.34 -9.01
C ILE A 54 8.72 -7.50 -10.37
N ARG A 55 8.69 -6.48 -11.22
CA ARG A 55 9.35 -6.52 -12.55
C ARG A 55 10.87 -6.56 -12.43
N GLU A 56 11.43 -5.75 -11.53
CA GLU A 56 12.87 -5.66 -11.27
C GLU A 56 13.43 -7.00 -10.80
N THR A 57 12.75 -7.62 -9.83
CA THR A 57 13.18 -8.90 -9.23
C THR A 57 12.81 -10.12 -10.08
N LYS A 58 11.90 -9.94 -11.05
CA LYS A 58 11.27 -11.06 -11.78
C LYS A 58 10.66 -12.09 -10.84
N LEU A 59 9.96 -11.59 -9.80
CA LEU A 59 9.37 -12.40 -8.74
C LEU A 59 8.63 -13.62 -9.31
N THR A 60 9.03 -14.81 -8.87
CA THR A 60 8.42 -16.06 -9.33
C THR A 60 7.14 -16.37 -8.57
N THR A 61 6.32 -17.28 -9.11
CA THR A 61 5.10 -17.75 -8.43
C THR A 61 5.41 -18.41 -7.08
N GLU A 62 6.54 -19.10 -6.97
CA GLU A 62 6.97 -19.76 -5.72
C GLU A 62 7.33 -18.72 -4.65
N GLU A 63 8.20 -17.76 -4.98
CA GLU A 63 8.57 -16.66 -4.07
C GLU A 63 7.36 -15.80 -3.69
N TRP A 64 6.46 -15.55 -4.63
CA TRP A 64 5.19 -14.87 -4.35
C TRP A 64 4.35 -15.66 -3.35
N THR A 65 4.23 -16.98 -3.53
CA THR A 65 3.48 -17.85 -2.62
C THR A 65 4.08 -17.82 -1.21
N GLU A 66 5.40 -17.91 -1.10
CA GLU A 66 6.10 -17.81 0.17
C GLU A 66 5.90 -16.44 0.83
N THR A 67 5.96 -15.36 0.06
CA THR A 67 5.70 -13.99 0.53
C THR A 67 4.29 -13.86 1.08
N ILE A 68 3.27 -14.37 0.38
CA ILE A 68 1.88 -14.36 0.85
C ILE A 68 1.72 -15.19 2.13
N GLN A 69 2.37 -16.36 2.22
CA GLN A 69 2.34 -17.17 3.44
C GLN A 69 3.00 -16.45 4.62
N PHE A 70 4.13 -15.76 4.39
CA PHE A 70 4.81 -14.96 5.40
C PHE A 70 3.89 -13.84 5.93
N LEU A 71 3.31 -13.03 5.04
CA LEU A 71 2.39 -11.95 5.43
C LEU A 71 1.14 -12.48 6.15
N THR A 72 0.63 -13.64 5.71
CA THR A 72 -0.49 -14.32 6.37
C THR A 72 -0.13 -14.73 7.80
N LYS A 73 1.06 -15.30 8.01
CA LYS A 73 1.56 -15.68 9.35
C LYS A 73 1.72 -14.46 10.26
N CYS A 74 2.24 -13.34 9.75
CA CYS A 74 2.29 -12.08 10.51
C CYS A 74 0.89 -11.66 10.96
N GLY A 75 -0.10 -11.71 10.07
CA GLY A 75 -1.49 -11.43 10.41
C GLY A 75 -2.06 -12.38 11.47
N GLN A 76 -1.79 -13.68 11.36
CA GLN A 76 -2.30 -14.71 12.29
C GLN A 76 -1.67 -14.63 13.69
N ILE A 77 -0.41 -14.22 13.80
CA ILE A 77 0.29 -14.04 15.08
C ILE A 77 -0.16 -12.76 15.79
N SER A 78 -0.57 -11.75 15.01
CA SER A 78 -1.00 -10.46 15.54
C SER A 78 -2.25 -10.61 16.41
N ASN A 79 -2.26 -9.90 17.54
CA ASN A 79 -3.34 -9.86 18.51
C ASN A 79 -3.34 -8.50 19.24
N ASP A 80 -4.19 -8.35 20.26
CA ASP A 80 -4.37 -7.08 20.98
C ASP A 80 -3.09 -6.56 21.67
N VAL A 81 -2.13 -7.44 21.99
CA VAL A 81 -0.87 -7.07 22.66
C VAL A 81 0.36 -7.23 21.78
N ARG A 82 0.22 -7.80 20.57
CA ARG A 82 1.34 -8.07 19.66
C ARG A 82 0.95 -7.71 18.23
N GLN A 83 1.63 -6.74 17.63
CA GLN A 83 1.35 -6.26 16.27
C GLN A 83 2.50 -6.59 15.33
N GLU A 84 2.44 -7.74 14.65
CA GLU A 84 3.53 -8.20 13.79
C GLU A 84 3.75 -7.30 12.57
N PHE A 85 2.72 -6.60 12.08
CA PHE A 85 2.92 -5.65 10.98
C PHE A 85 3.69 -4.40 11.42
N ILE A 86 3.60 -4.01 12.70
CA ILE A 86 4.45 -2.95 13.27
C ILE A 86 5.88 -3.48 13.41
N LEU A 87 6.06 -4.71 13.91
CA LEU A 87 7.39 -5.33 13.99
C LEU A 87 8.04 -5.51 12.61
N LEU A 88 7.26 -5.91 11.61
CA LEU A 88 7.73 -6.01 10.23
C LEU A 88 8.11 -4.63 9.69
N SER A 89 7.34 -3.59 10.00
CA SER A 89 7.66 -2.20 9.68
C SER A 89 8.99 -1.77 10.31
N ASP A 90 9.26 -2.16 11.56
CA ASP A 90 10.52 -1.86 12.25
C ASP A 90 11.71 -2.58 11.60
N ILE A 91 11.56 -3.87 11.27
CA ILE A 91 12.60 -4.66 10.59
C ILE A 91 12.95 -4.07 9.22
N LEU A 92 11.94 -3.58 8.50
CA LEU A 92 12.11 -2.94 7.18
C LEU A 92 12.53 -1.47 7.27
N GLY A 93 12.66 -0.89 8.47
CA GLY A 93 13.01 0.50 8.69
C GLY A 93 11.91 1.52 8.33
N VAL A 94 10.69 1.07 8.06
CA VAL A 94 9.57 1.92 7.66
C VAL A 94 9.15 2.85 8.79
N SER A 95 9.08 2.35 10.03
CA SER A 95 8.68 3.15 11.19
C SER A 95 9.66 4.31 11.44
N VAL A 96 10.97 4.03 11.34
CA VAL A 96 12.04 5.05 11.47
C VAL A 96 11.90 6.11 10.37
N LEU A 97 11.69 5.68 9.12
CA LEU A 97 11.56 6.59 7.99
C LEU A 97 10.34 7.50 8.14
N VAL A 98 9.21 6.95 8.58
CA VAL A 98 8.00 7.75 8.85
C VAL A 98 8.25 8.75 9.98
N ASP A 99 8.88 8.35 11.09
CA ASP A 99 9.21 9.28 12.19
C ASP A 99 10.12 10.42 11.70
N ALA A 100 11.20 10.10 11.00
CA ALA A 100 12.16 11.09 10.52
C ALA A 100 11.54 12.13 9.56
N LEU A 101 10.60 11.71 8.70
CA LEU A 101 9.92 12.61 7.77
C LEU A 101 8.90 13.54 8.45
N ASN A 102 8.28 13.10 9.55
CA ASN A 102 7.21 13.85 10.21
C ASN A 102 7.72 14.64 11.43
N ASN A 103 8.85 14.24 12.01
CA ASN A 103 9.46 14.86 13.18
C ASN A 103 10.91 15.28 12.90
N PRO A 104 11.17 16.15 11.90
CA PRO A 104 12.52 16.54 11.52
C PRO A 104 13.22 17.24 12.69
N LYS A 105 14.38 16.73 13.06
CA LYS A 105 15.14 17.25 14.19
C LYS A 105 15.95 18.49 13.80
N PRO A 106 16.07 19.50 14.69
CA PRO A 106 17.03 20.58 14.52
C PRO A 106 18.44 20.02 14.35
N SER A 107 19.32 20.74 13.65
CA SER A 107 20.65 20.29 13.21
C SER A 107 21.62 19.84 14.32
N ASN A 108 21.24 19.91 15.59
CA ASN A 108 22.05 19.50 16.76
C ASN A 108 21.29 18.63 17.77
N ALA A 109 20.13 18.05 17.42
CA ALA A 109 19.37 17.20 18.33
C ALA A 109 19.74 15.71 18.15
N THR A 110 19.72 14.96 19.25
CA THR A 110 19.99 13.51 19.28
C THR A 110 19.07 12.76 18.32
N GLU A 111 19.60 11.81 17.54
CA GLU A 111 18.82 11.02 16.58
C GLU A 111 17.65 10.27 17.24
N SER A 112 16.57 10.05 16.48
CA SER A 112 15.37 9.37 16.98
C SER A 112 15.58 7.87 16.95
N THR A 113 15.12 7.19 17.99
CA THR A 113 14.95 5.73 18.01
C THR A 113 13.47 5.42 18.13
N VAL A 114 13.02 4.40 17.41
CA VAL A 114 11.65 3.89 17.54
C VAL A 114 11.53 3.20 18.90
N LEU A 115 10.37 3.34 19.54
CA LEU A 115 10.09 2.74 20.85
C LEU A 115 9.94 1.21 20.79
N GLY A 116 9.72 0.65 19.59
CA GLY A 116 9.25 -0.73 19.40
C GLY A 116 7.79 -0.92 19.88
N PRO A 117 7.08 -1.97 19.40
CA PRO A 117 5.74 -2.33 19.86
C PRO A 117 5.74 -3.17 21.15
#